data_AF-A0A1X7U507-F1
#
_entry.id   AF-A0A1X7U507-F1
#
_cell.length_a   1.000
_cell.length_b   1.000
_cell.length_c   1.000
_cell.angle_alpha   90.00
_cell.angle_beta   90.00
_cell.angle_gamma   90.00
#
_symmetry.space_group_name_H-M   'P 1'
#
loop_
_entity.id
_entity.type
_entity.pdbx_description
1 polymer ?
#
loop_
_entity_poly.entity_id
_entity_poly.type
_entity_poly.pdbx_seq_one_letter_code
_entity_poly.pdbx_strand_id
1 'polypeptide(L)'
;MVLAEFDEALISHVRKYPCLYNNKSPDFKVVWKKENAWVEISKQLKSDVETVSKRWKTLRERYTKEHRKIPTGTGADSVEKSGSSIL
;
A
#
# COMPACT_ATOMS: atom_id res chain seq x y z
N MET A 1 20.24 2.49 -2.34
CA MET A 1 19.95 1.30 -1.51
C MET A 1 19.59 1.75 -0.08
N VAL A 2 18.56 2.60 0.11
CA VAL A 2 18.30 3.30 1.40
C VAL A 2 16.80 3.56 1.62
N LEU A 3 15.96 2.53 1.54
CA LEU A 3 14.52 2.66 1.92
C LEU A 3 14.06 1.54 2.88
N ALA A 4 14.99 0.69 3.34
CA ALA A 4 14.68 -0.47 4.18
C ALA A 4 13.97 -0.07 5.48
N GLU A 5 14.43 0.98 6.16
CA GLU A 5 13.86 1.37 7.45
C GLU A 5 12.41 1.85 7.34
N PHE A 6 12.09 2.63 6.30
CA PHE A 6 10.72 3.05 6.01
C PHE A 6 9.84 1.86 5.59
N ASP A 7 10.37 0.98 4.75
CA ASP A 7 9.68 -0.22 4.28
C ASP A 7 9.36 -1.18 5.43
N GLU A 8 10.33 -1.41 6.34
CA GLU A 8 10.18 -2.23 7.53
C GLU A 8 9.15 -1.65 8.49
N ALA A 9 9.21 -0.34 8.73
CA ALA A 9 8.21 0.36 9.54
C ALA A 9 6.82 0.24 8.91
N LEU A 10 6.70 0.43 7.59
CA LEU A 10 5.46 0.29 6.85
C LEU A 10 4.89 -1.13 6.95
N ILE A 11 5.71 -2.17 6.74
CA ILE A 11 5.30 -3.57 6.84
C ILE A 11 4.83 -3.88 8.26
N SER A 12 5.55 -3.41 9.29
CA SER A 12 5.21 -3.60 10.69
C SER A 12 3.85 -2.98 11.03
N HIS A 13 3.58 -1.77 10.55
CA HIS A 13 2.30 -1.10 10.77
C HIS A 13 1.17 -1.79 10.00
N VAL A 14 1.35 -2.09 8.71
CA VAL A 14 0.32 -2.76 7.88
C VAL A 14 -0.05 -4.14 8.43
N ARG A 15 0.91 -4.87 9.04
CA ARG A 15 0.65 -6.14 9.73
C ARG A 15 -0.39 -6.03 10.85
N LYS A 16 -0.49 -4.87 11.51
CA LYS A 16 -1.50 -4.62 12.56
C LYS A 16 -2.91 -4.44 11.99
N TYR A 17 -3.03 -4.18 10.68
CA TYR A 17 -4.30 -3.91 10.00
C TYR A 17 -4.59 -5.01 8.96
N PRO A 18 -5.19 -6.15 9.38
CA PRO A 18 -5.53 -7.25 8.46
C PRO A 18 -6.52 -6.82 7.36
N CYS A 19 -7.29 -5.74 7.56
CA CYS A 19 -8.16 -5.17 6.53
C CYS A 19 -7.40 -4.72 5.26
N LEU A 20 -6.08 -4.49 5.32
CA LEU A 20 -5.27 -4.04 4.18
C LEU A 20 -4.73 -5.18 3.32
N TYR A 21 -4.67 -6.42 3.83
CA TYR A 21 -4.03 -7.53 3.11
C TYR A 21 -4.77 -8.87 3.20
N ASN A 22 -5.60 -9.08 4.21
CA ASN A 22 -6.29 -10.34 4.41
C ASN A 22 -7.65 -10.32 3.71
N ASN A 23 -7.76 -10.92 2.51
CA ASN A 23 -9.05 -11.00 1.80
C ASN A 23 -10.10 -11.86 2.54
N LYS A 24 -9.65 -12.68 3.51
CA LYS A 24 -10.51 -13.56 4.30
C LYS A 24 -11.14 -12.87 5.50
N SER A 25 -10.68 -11.66 5.84
CA SER A 25 -11.31 -10.87 6.91
C SER A 25 -12.62 -10.25 6.42
N PRO A 26 -13.71 -10.31 7.19
CA PRO A 26 -14.95 -9.59 6.86
C PRO A 26 -14.70 -8.08 6.74
N ASP A 27 -13.73 -7.56 7.50
CA ASP A 27 -13.27 -6.17 7.48
C ASP A 27 -12.59 -5.75 6.17
N PHE A 28 -12.17 -6.70 5.33
CA PHE A 28 -11.57 -6.39 4.03
C PHE A 28 -12.57 -5.79 3.05
N LYS A 29 -13.87 -6.09 3.20
CA LYS A 29 -14.93 -5.50 2.37
C LYS A 29 -15.29 -4.08 2.83
N VAL A 30 -14.81 -3.66 3.99
CA VAL A 30 -15.17 -2.39 4.62
C VAL A 30 -14.20 -1.30 4.18
N VAL A 31 -14.65 -0.44 3.26
CA VAL A 31 -13.81 0.61 2.64
C VAL A 31 -13.30 1.61 3.68
N TRP A 32 -14.17 2.10 4.57
CA TRP A 32 -13.79 3.09 5.59
C TRP A 32 -12.72 2.56 6.56
N LYS A 33 -12.72 1.26 6.87
CA LYS A 33 -11.67 0.66 7.72
C LYS A 33 -10.30 0.64 7.04
N LYS A 34 -10.28 0.45 5.72
CA LYS A 34 -9.04 0.51 4.94
C LYS A 34 -8.50 1.94 4.88
N GLU A 35 -9.37 2.90 4.62
CA GLU A 35 -9.00 4.32 4.59
C GLU A 35 -8.46 4.78 5.95
N ASN A 36 -9.18 4.46 7.04
CA ASN A 36 -8.72 4.78 8.39
C ASN A 36 -7.39 4.11 8.72
N ALA A 37 -7.20 2.85 8.35
CA ALA A 37 -5.90 2.17 8.53
C ALA A 37 -4.78 2.91 7.79
N TRP A 38 -5.00 3.33 6.55
CA TRP A 38 -4.01 4.10 5.80
C TRP A 38 -3.66 5.44 6.44
N VAL A 39 -4.68 6.18 6.90
CA VAL A 39 -4.50 7.45 7.61
C VAL A 39 -3.70 7.25 8.91
N GLU A 40 -3.99 6.21 9.67
CA GLU A 40 -3.26 5.93 10.91
C GLU A 40 -1.80 5.55 10.62
N ILE A 41 -1.55 4.72 9.61
CA ILE A 41 -0.18 4.36 9.18
C ILE A 41 0.57 5.59 8.70
N SER A 42 -0.08 6.49 7.95
CA SER A 42 0.56 7.69 7.41
C SER A 42 0.96 8.66 8.51
N LYS A 43 0.11 8.84 9.53
CA LYS A 43 0.45 9.61 10.75
C LYS A 43 1.65 9.03 11.48
N GLN A 44 1.69 7.72 11.65
CA GLN A 44 2.79 7.04 12.36
C GLN A 44 4.12 7.18 11.62
N LEU A 45 4.09 7.11 10.28
CA LEU A 45 5.26 7.28 9.42
C LEU A 45 5.56 8.75 9.09
N LYS A 46 4.78 9.70 9.63
CA LYS A 46 4.86 11.14 9.32
C LYS A 46 4.94 11.40 7.81
N SER A 47 4.14 10.65 7.05
CA SER A 47 4.11 10.68 5.59
C SER A 47 2.68 10.79 5.08
N ASP A 48 2.55 11.10 3.80
CA ASP A 48 1.25 11.18 3.15
C ASP A 48 0.67 9.78 2.85
N VAL A 49 -0.65 9.65 2.92
CA VAL A 49 -1.37 8.40 2.62
C VAL A 49 -1.06 7.91 1.21
N GLU A 50 -0.94 8.81 0.24
CA GLU A 50 -0.58 8.48 -1.15
C GLU A 50 0.82 7.86 -1.22
N THR A 51 1.79 8.44 -0.50
CA THR A 51 3.17 7.95 -0.46
C THR A 51 3.24 6.55 0.15
N VAL A 52 2.58 6.37 1.29
CA VAL A 52 2.53 5.12 2.06
C VAL A 52 1.86 4.01 1.26
N SER A 53 0.70 4.29 0.67
CA SER A 53 -0.05 3.31 -0.13
C SER A 53 0.68 2.92 -1.42
N LYS A 54 1.29 3.89 -2.13
CA LYS A 54 2.12 3.63 -3.30
C LYS A 54 3.32 2.76 -2.96
N ARG A 55 4.01 3.08 -1.85
CA ARG A 55 5.16 2.30 -1.38
C ARG A 55 4.77 0.86 -1.04
N TRP A 56 3.67 0.68 -0.33
CA TRP A 56 3.13 -0.64 -0.01
C TRP A 56 2.73 -1.44 -1.26
N LYS A 57 2.16 -0.79 -2.27
CA LYS A 57 1.85 -1.43 -3.56
C LYS A 57 3.12 -2.00 -4.18
N THR A 58 4.17 -1.18 -4.30
CA THR A 58 5.47 -1.62 -4.84
C THR A 58 6.09 -2.76 -4.03
N LEU A 59 6.03 -2.71 -2.69
CA LEU A 59 6.50 -3.80 -1.83
C LEU A 59 5.73 -5.09 -2.08
N ARG A 60 4.40 -5.03 -2.18
CA ARG A 60 3.56 -6.19 -2.49
C ARG A 60 3.79 -6.74 -3.89
N GLU A 61 3.95 -5.88 -4.89
CA GLU A 61 4.26 -6.28 -6.26
C GLU A 61 5.59 -7.03 -6.32
N ARG A 62 6.62 -6.49 -5.66
CA ARG A 62 7.93 -7.15 -5.57
C ARG A 62 7.83 -8.48 -4.83
N TYR A 63 7.19 -8.50 -3.65
CA TYR A 63 7.01 -9.73 -2.87
C TYR A 63 6.24 -10.80 -3.66
N THR A 64 5.17 -10.41 -4.35
CA THR A 64 4.37 -11.32 -5.20
C THR A 64 5.19 -11.83 -6.37
N LYS A 65 5.99 -10.98 -7.02
CA LYS A 65 6.86 -11.36 -8.14
C LYS A 65 7.99 -12.31 -7.71
N GLU A 66 8.54 -12.12 -6.51
CA GLU A 66 9.60 -12.99 -5.99
C GLU A 66 9.03 -14.31 -5.42
N HIS A 67 7.84 -14.30 -4.81
CA HIS A 67 7.17 -15.52 -4.36
C HIS A 67 6.48 -16.29 -5.48
N ARG A 68 6.05 -15.62 -6.56
CA ARG A 68 5.59 -16.26 -7.80
C ARG A 68 6.75 -16.35 -8.77
N LYS A 69 7.55 -17.41 -8.65
CA LYS A 69 8.37 -17.90 -9.77
C LYS A 69 7.44 -18.38 -10.91
N ILE A 70 6.78 -17.45 -11.60
CA ILE A 70 6.08 -17.67 -12.87
C ILE A 70 6.13 -16.34 -13.63
N PRO A 71 6.82 -16.26 -14.78
CA PRO A 71 7.01 -15.02 -15.50
C PRO A 71 5.76 -14.73 -16.32
N THR A 72 5.09 -13.60 -16.09
CA THR A 72 4.21 -13.01 -17.10
C THR A 72 4.00 -11.52 -16.80
N GLY A 73 4.35 -10.71 -17.80
CA GLY A 73 3.57 -9.54 -18.16
C GLY A 73 3.86 -8.25 -17.43
N THR A 74 4.75 -7.45 -18.01
CA THR A 74 4.75 -5.98 -18.02
C THR A 74 3.34 -5.36 -17.93
N GLY A 75 3.21 -4.34 -17.09
CA GLY A 75 2.12 -3.35 -17.09
C GLY A 75 2.55 -2.22 -16.17
N ALA A 76 3.45 -1.36 -16.64
CA ALA A 76 3.08 -0.01 -17.09
C ALA A 76 2.36 0.76 -15.98
N ASP A 77 3.16 1.54 -15.29
CA ASP A 77 2.76 2.78 -14.67
C ASP A 77 1.82 3.59 -15.58
N SER A 78 0.74 4.07 -14.98
CA SER A 78 0.09 5.30 -15.39
C SER A 78 -0.40 5.95 -14.12
N VAL A 79 0.49 6.76 -13.56
CA VAL A 79 0.12 7.84 -12.65
C VAL A 79 -0.56 8.90 -13.51
N GLU A 80 -1.87 9.05 -13.37
CA GLU A 80 -2.53 10.30 -13.76
C GLU A 80 -3.01 10.97 -12.47
N LYS A 81 -2.17 11.86 -11.93
CA LYS A 81 -2.62 12.91 -11.03
C LYS A 81 -3.34 13.94 -11.89
N SER A 82 -4.66 13.86 -11.93
CA SER A 82 -5.54 15.00 -12.24
C SER A 82 -5.92 15.57 -10.86
N GLY A 83 -5.34 16.67 -10.41
CA GLY A 83 -5.50 17.97 -11.06
C GLY A 83 -6.76 18.59 -10.47
N SER A 84 -6.58 19.44 -9.47
CA SER A 84 -7.61 20.24 -8.83
C SER A 84 -8.46 21.00 -9.85
N SER A 85 -9.79 20.82 -9.81
CA SER A 85 -10.83 21.79 -10.19
C SER A 85 -12.16 21.05 -10.30
N ILE A 86 -13.17 21.47 -9.54
CA ILE A 86 -14.48 21.88 -10.06
C ILE A 86 -15.12 22.77 -8.97
N LEU A 87 -15.19 24.06 -9.30
CA LEU A 87 -16.19 25.10 -8.98
C LEU A 87 -16.79 25.15 -7.56
#